data_AF-A0A847LRU9-F1
#
_entry.id   AF-A0A847LRU9-F1
#
_cell.length_a   1.000
_cell.length_b   1.000
_cell.length_c   1.000
_cell.angle_alpha   90.00
_cell.angle_beta   90.00
_cell.angle_gamma   90.00
#
_symmetry.space_group_name_H-M   'P 1'
#
loop_
_entity.id
_entity.type
_entity.pdbx_description
1 polymer ?
#
loop_
_entity_poly.entity_id
_entity_poly.type
_entity_poly.pdbx_seq_one_letter_code
_entity_poly.pdbx_strand_id
1 'polypeptide(L)'
;MMKVTFTEIEAKLIKKWFDQETAGHFGDGDFTIGEEQSILDKIKIKSNNHTSHIECSFNLTELEILNIWSKRAFGLFEENKLKKKLSEALEKEKKEFDKSFKKKSS
;
A
#
# COMPACT_ATOMS: atom_id res chain seq x y z
N MET A 1 12.56 -2.73 -3.26
CA MET A 1 11.39 -3.59 -3.01
C MET A 1 11.34 -3.84 -1.52
N MET A 2 10.48 -3.09 -0.85
CA MET A 2 10.29 -3.11 0.59
C MET A 2 9.26 -4.18 0.94
N LYS A 3 9.59 -5.06 1.89
CA LYS A 3 8.65 -6.04 2.43
C LYS A 3 7.86 -5.42 3.57
N VAL A 4 6.53 -5.45 3.46
CA VAL A 4 5.62 -5.00 4.51
C VAL A 4 4.66 -6.14 4.84
N THR A 5 4.62 -6.52 6.09
CA THR A 5 3.70 -7.53 6.59
C THR A 5 2.41 -6.86 7.05
N PHE A 6 1.26 -7.35 6.60
CA PHE A 6 -0.06 -6.89 7.05
C PHE A 6 -0.78 -7.98 7.81
N THR A 7 -1.59 -7.60 8.78
CA THR A 7 -2.62 -8.46 9.35
C THR A 7 -3.83 -8.53 8.43
N GLU A 8 -4.71 -9.51 8.65
CA GLU A 8 -5.98 -9.60 7.93
C GLU A 8 -6.82 -8.31 8.05
N ILE A 9 -6.82 -7.67 9.23
CA ILE A 9 -7.54 -6.41 9.46
C ILE A 9 -6.91 -5.29 8.61
N GLU A 10 -5.58 -5.18 8.62
CA GLU A 10 -4.87 -4.20 7.79
C GLU A 10 -5.16 -4.41 6.28
N ALA A 11 -5.17 -5.66 5.80
CA ALA A 11 -5.51 -5.95 4.41
C ALA A 11 -6.97 -5.60 4.06
N LYS A 12 -7.91 -5.86 4.97
CA LYS A 12 -9.32 -5.44 4.83
C LYS A 12 -9.44 -3.92 4.79
N LEU A 13 -8.66 -3.19 5.59
CA LEU A 13 -8.62 -1.72 5.58
C LEU A 13 -8.09 -1.17 4.26
N ILE A 14 -6.99 -1.73 3.72
CA ILE A 14 -6.46 -1.31 2.40
C ILE A 14 -7.50 -1.55 1.30
N LYS A 15 -8.17 -2.71 1.32
CA LYS A 15 -9.25 -3.00 0.37
C LYS A 15 -10.39 -1.97 0.50
N LYS A 16 -10.76 -1.60 1.73
CA LYS A 16 -11.76 -0.56 1.98
C LYS A 16 -11.32 0.79 1.44
N TRP A 17 -10.05 1.17 1.59
CA TRP A 17 -9.55 2.43 1.02
C TRP A 17 -9.62 2.42 -0.51
N PHE A 18 -9.23 1.33 -1.16
CA PHE A 18 -9.39 1.18 -2.61
C PHE A 18 -10.85 1.31 -3.04
N ASP A 19 -11.76 0.62 -2.34
CA ASP A 19 -13.20 0.68 -2.63
C ASP A 19 -13.73 2.11 -2.47
N GLN A 20 -13.30 2.86 -1.45
CA GLN A 20 -13.67 4.27 -1.27
C GLN A 20 -13.13 5.18 -2.37
N GLU A 21 -11.89 4.97 -2.80
CA GLU A 21 -11.28 5.76 -3.88
C GLU A 21 -11.94 5.47 -5.24
N THR A 22 -12.32 4.21 -5.47
CA THR A 22 -12.95 3.79 -6.73
C THR A 22 -14.49 3.94 -6.74
N ALA A 23 -15.15 4.00 -5.57
CA ALA A 23 -16.60 4.14 -5.45
C ALA A 23 -17.15 5.42 -6.11
N GLY A 24 -16.31 6.44 -6.34
CA GLY A 24 -16.68 7.67 -7.08
C GLY A 24 -16.30 7.67 -8.56
N HIS A 25 -15.52 6.69 -9.03
CA HIS A 25 -14.88 6.67 -10.36
C HIS A 25 -15.51 5.67 -11.35
N PHE A 26 -16.42 4.79 -10.91
CA PHE A 26 -17.12 3.85 -11.80
C PHE A 26 -18.30 4.48 -12.58
N GLY A 27 -18.10 5.70 -13.08
CA GLY A 27 -18.92 6.28 -14.15
C GLY A 27 -18.06 6.37 -15.41
N ASP A 28 -18.27 5.45 -16.35
CA ASP A 28 -17.74 5.51 -17.73
C ASP A 28 -16.21 5.70 -17.90
N GLY A 29 -15.45 4.59 -17.83
CA GLY A 29 -14.14 4.51 -18.49
C GLY A 29 -12.90 4.93 -17.71
N ASP A 30 -12.96 4.99 -16.37
CA ASP A 30 -11.80 5.36 -15.56
C ASP A 30 -10.84 4.15 -15.41
N PHE A 31 -9.63 4.30 -15.95
CA PHE A 31 -8.57 3.30 -15.89
C PHE A 31 -8.15 3.08 -14.43
N THR A 32 -8.30 1.86 -13.91
CA THR A 32 -7.52 1.44 -12.75
C THR A 32 -6.04 1.57 -13.12
N ILE A 33 -5.29 2.42 -12.41
CA ILE A 33 -3.85 2.49 -12.61
C ILE A 33 -3.32 1.09 -12.27
N GLY A 34 -2.54 0.47 -13.17
CA GLY A 34 -2.12 -0.93 -13.03
C GLY A 34 -1.44 -1.25 -11.68
N GLU A 35 -0.84 -0.24 -11.06
CA GLU A 35 -0.24 -0.28 -9.73
C GLU A 35 -1.28 -0.48 -8.61
N GLU A 36 -2.48 0.11 -8.72
CA GLU A 36 -3.58 -0.06 -7.73
C GLU A 36 -4.11 -1.49 -7.73
N GLN A 37 -4.26 -2.07 -8.92
CA GLN A 37 -4.66 -3.47 -9.08
C GLN A 37 -3.56 -4.43 -8.60
N SER A 38 -2.29 -4.09 -8.82
CA SER A 38 -1.12 -4.82 -8.29
C SER A 38 -1.12 -4.84 -6.76
N ILE A 39 -1.41 -3.71 -6.11
CA ILE A 39 -1.53 -3.65 -4.64
C ILE A 39 -2.60 -4.62 -4.16
N LEU A 40 -3.78 -4.62 -4.78
CA LEU A 40 -4.89 -5.50 -4.42
C LEU A 40 -4.55 -6.98 -4.58
N ASP A 41 -3.85 -7.35 -5.66
CA ASP A 41 -3.44 -8.73 -5.89
C ASP A 41 -2.42 -9.20 -4.85
N LYS A 42 -1.50 -8.31 -4.45
CA LYS A 42 -0.50 -8.58 -3.42
C LYS A 42 -1.08 -8.74 -2.02
N ILE A 43 -2.06 -7.92 -1.64
CA ILE A 43 -2.74 -8.02 -0.32
C ILE A 43 -3.82 -9.11 -0.28
N LYS A 44 -4.05 -9.83 -1.39
CA LYS A 44 -5.14 -10.78 -1.54
C LYS A 44 -4.98 -11.91 -0.53
N ILE A 45 -5.95 -11.99 0.38
CA ILE A 45 -6.03 -13.05 1.37
C ILE A 45 -6.38 -14.35 0.65
N LYS A 46 -5.39 -15.22 0.43
CA LYS A 46 -5.67 -16.57 -0.09
C LYS A 46 -6.50 -17.30 0.97
N SER A 47 -7.74 -17.64 0.65
CA SER A 47 -8.68 -18.35 1.54
C SER A 47 -8.15 -19.65 2.15
N ASN A 48 -7.01 -20.17 1.66
CA ASN A 48 -6.39 -21.40 2.13
C ASN A 48 -5.25 -21.22 3.13
N ASN A 49 -4.85 -19.99 3.46
CA ASN A 49 -3.73 -19.76 4.36
C ASN A 49 -4.25 -19.21 5.70
N HIS A 50 -4.21 -20.06 6.73
CA HIS A 50 -4.36 -19.72 8.16
C HIS A 50 -3.25 -18.77 8.67
N THR A 51 -2.66 -17.97 7.78
CA THR A 51 -1.56 -17.07 8.11
C THR A 51 -2.17 -15.76 8.58
N SER A 52 -2.02 -15.47 9.88
CA SER A 52 -2.42 -14.19 10.47
C SER A 52 -1.67 -12.98 9.89
N HIS A 53 -0.70 -13.22 9.01
CA HIS A 53 0.22 -12.23 8.44
C HIS A 53 0.39 -12.45 6.93
N ILE A 54 0.19 -11.39 6.15
CA ILE A 54 0.30 -11.32 4.69
C ILE A 54 1.57 -10.51 4.40
N GLU A 55 2.61 -11.17 3.90
CA GLU A 55 3.83 -10.47 3.46
C GLU A 55 3.63 -9.96 2.03
N CYS A 56 3.61 -8.63 1.87
CA CYS A 56 3.56 -7.99 0.56
C CYS A 56 4.91 -7.32 0.28
N SER A 57 5.36 -7.40 -0.98
CA SER A 57 6.49 -6.62 -1.46
C SER A 57 5.97 -5.48 -2.33
N PHE A 58 6.13 -4.25 -1.86
CA PHE A 58 5.73 -3.06 -2.61
C PHE A 58 6.93 -2.36 -3.23
N ASN A 59 6.68 -1.75 -4.38
CA ASN A 59 7.56 -0.78 -5.00
C ASN A 59 7.25 0.63 -4.44
N LEU A 60 8.08 1.61 -4.83
CA LEU A 60 7.95 2.98 -4.33
C LEU A 60 6.59 3.60 -4.69
N THR A 61 6.14 3.40 -5.92
CA THR A 61 4.88 3.95 -6.44
C THR A 61 3.67 3.33 -5.74
N GLU A 62 3.66 2.02 -5.52
CA GLU A 62 2.65 1.31 -4.75
C GLU A 62 2.58 1.81 -3.29
N LEU A 63 3.74 2.06 -2.66
CA LEU A 63 3.78 2.66 -1.33
C LEU A 63 3.28 4.12 -1.32
N GLU A 64 3.53 4.89 -2.39
CA GLU A 64 2.99 6.24 -2.52
C GLU A 64 1.48 6.25 -2.69
N ILE A 65 0.93 5.35 -3.51
CA ILE A 65 -0.52 5.15 -3.66
C ILE A 65 -1.15 4.80 -2.31
N LEU A 66 -0.59 3.80 -1.61
CA LEU A 66 -1.05 3.41 -0.27
C LEU A 66 -1.00 4.59 0.71
N ASN A 67 0.05 5.41 0.65
CA ASN A 67 0.18 6.60 1.48
C ASN A 67 -0.90 7.64 1.15
N ILE A 68 -1.21 7.87 -0.12
CA ILE A 68 -2.28 8.78 -0.57
C ILE A 68 -3.63 8.32 -0.03
N TRP A 69 -3.99 7.06 -0.25
CA TRP A 69 -5.21 6.44 0.27
C TRP A 69 -5.31 6.59 1.78
N SER A 70 -4.21 6.32 2.48
CA SER A 70 -4.14 6.41 3.94
C SER A 70 -4.35 7.84 4.46
N LYS A 71 -3.97 8.88 3.72
CA LYS A 71 -4.20 10.29 4.12
C LYS A 71 -5.65 10.69 3.99
N ARG A 72 -6.38 10.11 3.03
CA ARG A 72 -7.81 10.37 2.78
C ARG A 72 -8.71 9.58 3.73
N ALA A 73 -8.23 8.45 4.24
CA ALA A 73 -8.95 7.66 5.23
C ALA A 73 -9.10 8.41 6.56
N PHE A 74 -10.34 8.66 7.00
CA PHE A 74 -10.64 9.08 8.37
C PHE A 74 -10.70 7.84 9.26
N GLY A 75 -9.60 7.55 9.97
CA GLY A 75 -9.38 6.22 10.53
C GLY A 75 -9.04 6.16 12.02
N LEU A 76 -9.59 5.13 12.66
CA LEU A 76 -9.44 4.74 14.07
C LEU A 76 -7.99 4.27 14.40
N PHE A 77 -7.75 3.79 15.62
CA PHE A 77 -6.43 3.39 16.13
C PHE A 77 -5.65 2.42 15.20
N GLU A 78 -6.31 1.42 14.63
CA GLU A 78 -5.68 0.43 13.73
C GLU A 78 -5.25 1.03 12.38
N GLU A 79 -6.04 1.96 11.83
CA GLU A 79 -5.68 2.68 10.61
C GLU A 79 -4.50 3.62 10.85
N ASN A 80 -4.39 4.26 12.02
CA ASN A 80 -3.22 5.08 12.36
C ASN A 80 -1.95 4.24 12.50
N LYS A 81 -2.04 3.03 13.05
CA LYS A 81 -0.92 2.09 13.11
C LYS A 81 -0.46 1.67 11.70
N LEU A 82 -1.42 1.36 10.82
CA LEU A 82 -1.17 1.03 9.42
C LEU A 82 -0.53 2.19 8.65
N LYS A 83 -1.07 3.41 8.79
CA LYS A 83 -0.53 4.66 8.22
C LYS A 83 0.93 4.89 8.60
N LYS A 84 1.23 4.71 9.90
CA LYS A 84 2.59 4.87 10.41
C LYS A 84 3.53 3.85 9.78
N LYS A 85 3.12 2.58 9.72
CA LYS A 85 3.90 1.49 9.11
C LYS A 85 4.20 1.74 7.63
N LEU A 86 3.21 2.20 6.87
CA LEU A 86 3.35 2.57 5.46
C LEU A 86 4.26 3.78 5.27
N SER A 87 4.10 4.81 6.10
CA SER A 87 4.97 6.00 6.10
C SER A 87 6.43 5.63 6.38
N GLU A 88 6.68 4.80 7.39
CA GLU A 88 8.03 4.33 7.72
C GLU A 88 8.63 3.48 6.59
N ALA A 89 7.81 2.64 5.94
CA ALA A 89 8.23 1.85 4.79
C ALA A 89 8.60 2.74 3.60
N LEU A 90 7.77 3.74 3.30
CA LEU A 90 7.99 4.71 2.23
C LEU A 90 9.25 5.56 2.48
N GLU A 91 9.45 6.07 3.69
CA GLU A 91 10.63 6.85 4.04
C GLU A 91 11.92 6.03 3.92
N LYS A 92 11.90 4.77 4.34
CA LYS A 92 13.05 3.86 4.19
C LYS A 92 13.36 3.62 2.72
N GLU A 93 12.35 3.31 1.90
CA GLU A 93 12.56 3.06 0.47
C GLU A 93 13.01 4.34 -0.26
N LYS A 94 12.46 5.52 0.07
CA LYS A 94 12.94 6.81 -0.46
C LYS A 94 14.39 7.10 -0.08
N LYS A 95 14.79 6.85 1.17
CA LYS A 95 16.18 7.04 1.62
C LYS A 95 17.14 6.11 0.90
N GLU A 96 16.77 4.85 0.69
CA GLU A 96 17.60 3.89 -0.04
C GLU A 96 17.69 4.23 -1.53
N PHE A 97 16.60 4.72 -2.12
CA PHE A 97 16.58 5.24 -3.49
C PHE A 97 17.50 6.47 -3.65
N ASP A 98 17.41 7.45 -2.75
CA ASP A 98 18.27 8.66 -2.75
C ASP A 98 19.75 8.33 -2.59
N LYS A 99 20.11 7.39 -1.69
CA LYS A 99 21.48 6.90 -1.52
C LYS A 99 22.03 6.22 -2.77
N SER A 100 21.21 5.41 -3.45
CA SER A 100 21.61 4.77 -4.72
C SER A 100 21.81 5.80 -5.83
N PHE A 101 21.03 6.88 -5.83
CA PHE A 101 21.16 7.96 -6.80
C PHE A 101 22.45 8.78 -6.58
N LYS A 102 22.78 9.12 -5.32
CA LYS A 102 24.02 9.82 -4.98
C LYS A 102 25.29 9.02 -5.29
N LYS A 103 25.26 7.69 -5.18
CA LYS A 103 26.42 6.83 -5.49
C LYS A 103 26.77 6.72 -6.98
N LYS A 104 25.87 7.09 -7.90
CA LYS A 104 26.14 7.06 -9.35
C LYS A 104 26.76 8.35 -9.89
N SER A 105 26.89 9.39 -9.08
CA SER A 105 27.46 10.68 -9.46
C SER A 105 28.83 10.93 -8.83
N SER A 106 29.56 9.89 -8.43
CA SER A 106 30.94 9.96 -7.93
C SER A 106 31.85 9.01 -8.68
#